data_AF-A0A6A3LK77-F1
#
_entry.id   AF-A0A6A3LK77-F1
#
_cell.length_a   1.000
_cell.length_b   1.000
_cell.length_c   1.000
_cell.angle_alpha   90.00
_cell.angle_beta   90.00
_cell.angle_gamma   90.00
#
_symmetry.space_group_name_H-M   'P 1'
#
loop_
_entity.id
_entity.type
_entity.pdbx_description
1 polymer ?
#
loop_
_entity_poly.entity_id
_entity_poly.type
_entity_poly.pdbx_seq_one_letter_code
_entity_poly.pdbx_strand_id
1 'polypeptide(L)'
;MASVHVVGELLGASGLACTGDQEAFSVSHVVDLLSLHPSSEFSYFCKWRLVVSDPVKHEEPSWRVIQGDTRGQTQVHAASSGGSLAMPDLYRHSTGRQERILLPKMDTVWAHPIDLHLAVANTDAWNCWPRLEFQVWSLNRYQREALRGTASVQLPMATNEYVLDVPLVLQEDQTMFGSVARAIGFPFQHNSSKLGGEDTYDEVIRGTGTIYLRFAVLSRGLNAVSS
;
A
#
# COMPACT_ATOMS: atom_id res chain seq x y z
N MET A 1 -14.75 -24.33 -14.42
CA MET A 1 -13.46 -23.66 -14.16
C MET A 1 -13.56 -22.93 -12.84
N ALA A 2 -12.55 -23.05 -11.98
CA ALA A 2 -12.52 -22.31 -10.73
C ALA A 2 -12.22 -20.83 -10.99
N SER A 3 -12.92 -19.94 -10.32
CA SER A 3 -12.77 -18.49 -10.45
C SER A 3 -12.88 -17.79 -9.11
N VAL A 4 -12.26 -16.61 -9.04
CA VAL A 4 -12.27 -15.73 -7.87
C VAL A 4 -12.62 -14.34 -8.37
N HIS A 5 -13.65 -13.73 -7.76
CA HIS A 5 -14.03 -12.35 -8.00
C HIS A 5 -13.74 -11.55 -6.73
N VAL A 6 -13.00 -10.45 -6.86
CA VAL A 6 -12.67 -9.54 -5.77
C VAL A 6 -13.28 -8.20 -6.09
N VAL A 7 -14.11 -7.68 -5.18
CA VAL A 7 -14.73 -6.36 -5.29
C VAL A 7 -14.55 -5.61 -3.99
N GLY A 8 -14.02 -4.40 -4.07
CA GLY A 8 -13.80 -3.58 -2.89
C GLY A 8 -13.13 -2.26 -3.20
N GLU A 9 -12.40 -1.76 -2.22
CA GLU A 9 -11.73 -0.48 -2.30
C GLU A 9 -10.46 -0.43 -1.42
N LEU A 10 -9.50 0.36 -1.92
CA LEU A 10 -8.40 0.88 -1.13
C LEU A 10 -8.89 2.13 -0.41
N LEU A 11 -9.09 2.00 0.90
CA LEU A 11 -9.70 3.04 1.72
C LEU A 11 -8.76 4.24 1.90
N GLY A 12 -7.53 3.98 2.33
CA GLY A 12 -6.60 5.02 2.75
C GLY A 12 -5.37 4.48 3.45
N ALA A 13 -4.61 5.36 4.09
CA ALA A 13 -3.42 5.03 4.85
C ALA A 13 -3.24 5.92 6.08
N SER A 14 -2.56 5.41 7.10
CA SER A 14 -2.15 6.16 8.30
C SER A 14 -0.70 5.87 8.68
N GLY A 15 -0.13 6.71 9.55
CA GLY A 15 1.24 6.60 10.02
C GLY A 15 2.27 7.07 9.00
N LEU A 16 1.88 7.79 7.95
CA LEU A 16 2.73 8.22 6.83
C LEU A 16 3.64 9.43 7.15
N ALA A 17 3.56 9.95 8.38
CA ALA A 17 4.29 11.13 8.81
C ALA A 17 5.82 10.91 8.79
N CYS A 18 6.56 11.95 8.39
CA CYS A 18 8.02 11.95 8.32
C CYS A 18 8.66 11.65 9.69
N THR A 19 9.51 10.63 9.78
CA THR A 19 10.37 10.35 10.95
C THR A 19 11.51 11.37 11.12
N GLY A 20 11.32 12.62 10.68
CA GLY A 20 12.22 13.75 10.93
C GLY A 20 11.60 14.82 11.84
N ASP A 21 10.30 14.75 12.14
CA ASP A 21 9.58 15.77 12.91
C ASP A 21 9.10 15.26 14.29
N GLN A 22 9.59 14.11 14.76
CA GLN A 22 9.45 13.76 16.18
C GLN A 22 10.58 14.43 16.98
N GLU A 23 10.19 15.47 17.71
CA GLU A 23 10.83 16.02 18.91
C GLU A 23 11.97 17.04 18.79
N ALA A 24 11.95 17.89 17.78
CA ALA A 24 12.56 19.21 17.92
C ALA A 24 11.60 20.26 17.39
N PHE A 25 11.64 21.47 17.93
CA PHE A 25 11.00 22.66 17.37
C PHE A 25 11.49 22.84 15.92
N SER A 26 10.85 22.13 14.99
CA SER A 26 11.25 22.08 13.60
C SER A 26 10.90 23.44 13.00
N VAL A 27 11.92 24.13 12.50
CA VAL A 27 11.79 25.49 11.95
C VAL A 27 10.73 25.53 10.84
N SER A 28 10.48 24.40 10.17
CA SER A 28 9.37 24.20 9.24
C SER A 28 7.99 24.49 9.85
N HIS A 29 7.71 24.05 11.08
CA HIS A 29 6.42 24.27 11.75
C HIS A 29 6.23 25.73 12.17
N VAL A 30 7.31 26.40 12.61
CA VAL A 30 7.29 27.85 12.91
C VAL A 30 7.13 28.67 11.62
N VAL A 31 7.79 28.26 10.54
CA VAL A 31 7.62 28.88 9.22
C VAL A 31 6.22 28.61 8.66
N ASP A 32 5.60 27.47 8.92
CA ASP A 32 4.21 27.17 8.56
C ASP A 32 3.23 28.03 9.36
N LEU A 33 3.46 28.26 10.65
CA LEU A 33 2.66 29.19 11.45
C LEU A 33 2.77 30.64 10.97
N LEU A 34 3.93 31.02 10.42
CA LEU A 34 4.20 32.38 9.94
C LEU A 34 3.90 32.57 8.44
N SER A 35 3.71 31.49 7.68
CA SER A 35 3.32 31.55 6.28
C SER A 35 1.80 31.39 6.17
N LEU A 36 1.15 32.36 5.53
CA LEU A 36 -0.28 32.27 5.15
C LEU A 36 -0.57 31.18 4.09
N HIS A 37 0.40 30.29 3.85
CA HIS A 37 0.31 29.21 2.88
C HIS A 37 0.84 27.93 3.53
N PRO A 38 0.03 26.86 3.66
CA PRO A 38 0.48 25.62 4.28
C PRO A 38 1.63 25.05 3.44
N SER A 39 2.84 25.03 3.99
CA SER A 39 4.05 24.64 3.25
C SER A 39 4.49 23.19 3.55
N SER A 40 3.91 22.55 4.58
CA SER A 40 4.11 21.15 4.96
C SER A 40 3.07 20.15 4.44
N GLU A 41 2.03 20.59 3.71
CA GLU A 41 0.98 19.69 3.22
C GLU A 41 1.52 18.80 2.08
N PHE A 42 1.78 17.54 2.39
CA PHE A 42 2.05 16.50 1.39
C PHE A 42 0.72 16.00 0.80
N SER A 43 0.67 15.86 -0.52
CA SER A 43 -0.38 15.07 -1.16
C SER A 43 0.06 13.62 -1.20
N TYR A 44 -0.84 12.66 -0.97
CA TYR A 44 -0.50 11.25 -0.99
C TYR A 44 -1.27 10.52 -2.08
N PHE A 45 -0.57 9.66 -2.79
CA PHE A 45 -1.17 8.79 -3.79
C PHE A 45 -0.67 7.36 -3.63
N CYS A 46 -1.47 6.41 -4.06
CA CYS A 46 -1.14 5.00 -4.01
C CYS A 46 -1.22 4.39 -5.41
N LYS A 47 -0.19 3.64 -5.78
CA LYS A 47 -0.18 2.77 -6.97
C LYS A 47 -0.41 1.34 -6.49
N TRP A 48 -1.32 0.63 -7.12
CA TRP A 48 -1.57 -0.78 -6.82
C TRP A 48 -1.45 -1.64 -8.08
N ARG A 49 -1.09 -2.90 -7.89
CA ARG A 49 -1.04 -3.89 -8.97
C ARG A 49 -1.41 -5.28 -8.47
N LEU A 50 -1.97 -6.08 -9.37
CA LEU A 50 -2.21 -7.50 -9.18
C LEU A 50 -1.03 -8.32 -9.69
N VAL A 51 -0.57 -9.27 -8.88
CA VAL A 51 0.45 -10.25 -9.23
C VAL A 51 -0.19 -11.64 -9.26
N VAL A 52 -0.12 -12.29 -10.43
CA VAL A 52 -0.78 -13.57 -10.75
C VAL A 52 0.18 -14.69 -11.16
N SER A 53 1.48 -14.38 -11.29
CA SER A 53 2.51 -15.30 -11.76
C SER A 53 3.77 -15.18 -10.90
N ASP A 54 4.50 -16.29 -10.77
CA ASP A 54 5.85 -16.27 -10.20
C ASP A 54 6.84 -15.72 -11.24
N PRO A 55 7.58 -14.64 -10.94
CA PRO A 55 8.56 -14.08 -11.88
C PRO A 55 9.71 -15.03 -12.24
N VAL A 56 9.93 -16.11 -11.47
CA VAL A 56 11.02 -17.07 -11.69
C VAL A 56 10.65 -18.16 -12.70
N LYS A 57 9.36 -18.43 -12.90
CA LYS A 57 8.89 -19.44 -13.87
C LYS A 57 8.48 -18.76 -15.17
N HIS A 58 9.18 -19.07 -16.26
CA HIS A 58 8.86 -18.60 -17.62
C HIS A 58 7.65 -19.31 -18.26
N GLU A 59 6.82 -19.99 -17.47
CA GLU A 59 5.64 -20.71 -17.94
C GLU A 59 4.41 -19.79 -18.02
N GLU A 60 3.33 -20.27 -18.66
CA GLU A 60 2.06 -19.54 -18.74
C GLU A 60 1.54 -19.16 -17.35
N PRO A 61 0.88 -17.99 -17.20
CA PRO A 61 0.44 -17.51 -15.91
C PRO A 61 -0.60 -18.45 -15.31
N SER A 62 -0.33 -18.91 -14.08
CA SER A 62 -1.20 -19.74 -13.25
C SER A 62 -2.64 -19.22 -13.12
N TRP A 63 -2.78 -17.89 -13.09
CA TRP A 63 -4.06 -17.19 -13.03
C TRP A 63 -4.21 -16.23 -14.21
N ARG A 64 -5.42 -16.19 -14.76
CA ARG A 64 -5.79 -15.27 -15.84
C ARG A 64 -6.83 -14.29 -15.33
N VAL A 65 -6.63 -13.03 -15.66
CA VAL A 65 -7.60 -11.96 -15.42
C VAL A 65 -8.64 -12.00 -16.55
N ILE A 66 -9.90 -12.26 -16.18
CA ILE A 66 -11.04 -12.29 -17.10
C ILE A 66 -11.59 -10.87 -17.28
N GLN A 67 -11.65 -10.11 -16.19
CA GLN A 67 -12.23 -8.78 -16.15
C GLN A 67 -11.60 -7.97 -15.02
N GLY A 68 -11.59 -6.64 -15.17
CA GLY A 68 -11.04 -5.71 -14.19
C GLY A 68 -9.64 -5.24 -14.53
N ASP A 69 -9.20 -4.18 -13.86
CA ASP A 69 -7.90 -3.57 -14.09
C ASP A 69 -6.82 -4.27 -13.27
N THR A 70 -5.68 -4.61 -13.89
CA THR A 70 -4.57 -5.27 -13.16
C THR A 70 -3.67 -4.31 -12.41
N ARG A 71 -3.89 -3.01 -12.60
CA ARG A 71 -3.15 -1.92 -11.97
C ARG A 71 -4.03 -0.69 -11.87
N GLY A 72 -3.80 0.12 -10.86
CA GLY A 72 -4.45 1.41 -10.73
C GLY A 72 -3.61 2.38 -9.92
N GLN A 73 -4.03 3.64 -9.96
CA GLN A 73 -3.41 4.71 -9.21
C GLN A 73 -4.51 5.61 -8.63
N THR A 74 -4.38 5.91 -7.35
CA THR A 74 -5.22 6.89 -6.66
C THR A 74 -4.61 8.27 -6.83
N GLN A 75 -5.40 9.34 -6.72
CA GLN A 75 -4.85 10.68 -6.58
C GLN A 75 -5.74 11.48 -5.64
N VAL A 76 -5.18 11.90 -4.51
CA VAL A 76 -5.82 12.83 -3.58
C VAL A 76 -4.84 13.97 -3.35
N HIS A 77 -5.21 15.17 -3.78
CA HIS A 77 -4.49 16.39 -3.44
C HIS A 77 -4.69 16.65 -1.95
N ALA A 78 -3.65 17.18 -1.30
CA ALA A 78 -3.57 17.50 0.11
C ALA A 78 -4.96 17.72 0.71
N ALA A 79 -5.42 16.75 1.50
CA ALA A 79 -6.59 16.95 2.30
C ALA A 79 -6.20 18.10 3.23
N SER A 80 -6.79 19.27 2.99
CA SER A 80 -6.73 20.41 3.91
C SER A 80 -6.81 19.84 5.32
N SER A 81 -5.94 20.29 6.22
CA SER A 81 -5.75 19.84 7.62
C SER A 81 -7.04 19.51 8.46
N GLY A 82 -8.25 19.71 7.92
CA GLY A 82 -9.54 19.16 8.34
C GLY A 82 -9.95 17.77 7.80
N GLY A 83 -9.03 16.92 7.31
CA GLY A 83 -9.32 15.55 6.83
C GLY A 83 -10.03 14.60 7.83
N SER A 84 -10.21 15.04 9.08
CA SER A 84 -11.00 14.38 10.11
C SER A 84 -12.51 14.32 9.83
N LEU A 85 -13.04 15.10 8.88
CA LEU A 85 -14.49 15.20 8.63
C LEU A 85 -15.00 14.33 7.47
N ALA A 86 -14.12 13.72 6.67
CA ALA A 86 -14.50 12.94 5.50
C ALA A 86 -14.54 11.42 5.72
N MET A 87 -14.25 10.95 6.94
CA MET A 87 -14.22 9.51 7.23
C MET A 87 -15.60 9.04 7.74
N PRO A 88 -16.27 8.10 7.06
CA PRO A 88 -17.34 7.35 7.70
C PRO A 88 -16.73 6.49 8.81
N ASP A 89 -17.41 6.33 9.94
CA ASP A 89 -17.01 5.37 10.97
C ASP A 89 -17.00 3.96 10.37
N LEU A 90 -15.84 3.50 9.93
CA LEU A 90 -15.66 2.15 9.42
C LEU A 90 -15.44 1.23 10.62
N TYR A 91 -16.45 0.42 10.91
CA TYR A 91 -16.46 -0.50 12.03
C TYR A 91 -15.94 -1.88 11.60
N ARG A 92 -14.98 -2.43 12.35
CA ARG A 92 -14.66 -3.86 12.27
C ARG A 92 -15.72 -4.63 13.04
N HIS A 93 -16.40 -5.58 12.41
CA HIS A 93 -17.25 -6.54 13.12
C HIS A 93 -16.37 -7.63 13.74
N SER A 94 -16.09 -7.52 15.03
CA SER A 94 -15.50 -8.61 15.81
C SER A 94 -16.54 -9.71 16.02
N THR A 95 -16.29 -10.91 15.50
CA THR A 95 -17.08 -12.10 15.81
C THR A 95 -16.76 -12.58 17.22
N GLY A 96 -17.39 -11.97 18.22
CA GLY A 96 -17.25 -12.33 19.62
C GLY A 96 -17.12 -11.10 20.49
N ARG A 97 -18.22 -10.74 21.15
CA ARG A 97 -18.38 -9.54 22.00
C ARG A 97 -18.46 -8.24 21.20
N GLN A 98 -19.48 -7.46 21.54
CA GLN A 98 -19.97 -6.27 20.85
C GLN A 98 -19.02 -5.07 21.01
N GLU A 99 -17.77 -5.20 20.58
CA GLU A 99 -16.81 -4.10 20.52
C GLU A 99 -16.61 -3.68 19.06
N ARG A 100 -17.17 -2.52 18.76
CA ARG A 100 -16.97 -1.81 17.49
C ARG A 100 -15.58 -1.20 17.54
N ILE A 101 -14.62 -1.77 16.83
CA ILE A 101 -13.28 -1.20 16.72
C ILE A 101 -13.36 -0.04 15.72
N LEU A 102 -13.13 1.19 16.20
CA LEU A 102 -12.93 2.38 15.38
C LEU A 102 -11.61 2.24 14.62
N LEU A 103 -11.63 2.39 13.30
CA LEU A 103 -10.38 2.46 12.54
C LEU A 103 -9.57 3.69 12.98
N PRO A 104 -8.23 3.60 12.97
CA PRO A 104 -7.37 4.73 13.27
C PRO A 104 -7.64 5.89 12.32
N LYS A 105 -7.47 7.13 12.82
CA LYS A 105 -7.52 8.32 11.98
C LYS A 105 -6.49 8.19 10.85
N MET A 106 -6.99 8.19 9.62
CA MET A 106 -6.15 8.12 8.43
C MET A 106 -5.49 9.46 8.12
N ASP A 107 -4.25 9.42 7.66
CA ASP A 107 -3.55 10.60 7.13
C ASP A 107 -4.08 10.97 5.73
N THR A 108 -4.55 9.96 4.98
CA THR A 108 -5.12 10.14 3.65
C THR A 108 -6.21 9.09 3.39
N VAL A 109 -7.30 9.53 2.75
CA VAL A 109 -8.42 8.69 2.33
C VAL A 109 -8.48 8.74 0.80
N TRP A 110 -8.37 7.60 0.14
CA TRP A 110 -8.44 7.47 -1.31
C TRP A 110 -9.80 6.96 -1.80
N ALA A 111 -10.43 6.03 -1.06
CA ALA A 111 -11.67 5.35 -1.47
C ALA A 111 -11.64 4.86 -2.93
N HIS A 112 -10.53 4.27 -3.35
CA HIS A 112 -10.30 3.89 -4.74
C HIS A 112 -10.81 2.46 -5.01
N PRO A 113 -11.70 2.26 -5.99
CA PRO A 113 -12.31 0.95 -6.23
C PRO A 113 -11.30 -0.04 -6.79
N ILE A 114 -11.45 -1.31 -6.39
CA ILE A 114 -10.74 -2.46 -6.92
C ILE A 114 -11.77 -3.52 -7.29
N ASP A 115 -11.84 -3.87 -8.57
CA ASP A 115 -12.71 -4.93 -9.10
C ASP A 115 -11.89 -5.84 -10.01
N LEU A 116 -11.81 -7.13 -9.67
CA LEU A 116 -10.94 -8.12 -10.31
C LEU A 116 -11.65 -9.46 -10.45
N HIS A 117 -11.80 -9.95 -11.68
CA HIS A 117 -12.31 -11.29 -11.94
C HIS A 117 -11.18 -12.18 -12.48
N LEU A 118 -10.84 -13.21 -11.71
CA LEU A 118 -9.74 -14.13 -11.98
C LEU A 118 -10.28 -15.53 -12.26
N ALA A 119 -9.66 -16.25 -13.18
CA ALA A 119 -9.86 -17.68 -13.37
C ALA A 119 -8.54 -18.43 -13.28
N VAL A 120 -8.62 -19.64 -12.75
CA VAL A 120 -7.54 -20.62 -12.82
C VAL A 120 -7.25 -20.92 -14.29
N ALA A 121 -5.99 -20.79 -14.68
CA ALA A 121 -5.52 -21.08 -16.04
C ALA A 121 -4.79 -22.42 -16.13
N ASN A 122 -4.01 -22.79 -15.11
CA ASN A 122 -3.22 -24.02 -15.06
C ASN A 122 -3.41 -24.78 -13.72
N THR A 123 -3.12 -26.08 -13.69
CA THR A 123 -3.07 -26.94 -12.49
C THR A 123 -2.06 -26.48 -11.43
N ASP A 124 -1.09 -25.64 -11.78
CA ASP A 124 -0.14 -25.03 -10.84
C ASP A 124 -0.66 -23.77 -10.13
N ALA A 125 -1.93 -23.40 -10.34
CA ALA A 125 -2.52 -22.17 -9.78
C ALA A 125 -2.47 -22.08 -8.25
N TRP A 126 -2.49 -23.23 -7.57
CA TRP A 126 -2.40 -23.34 -6.12
C TRP A 126 -1.00 -23.02 -5.58
N ASN A 127 0.04 -23.16 -6.41
CA ASN A 127 1.42 -22.81 -6.05
C ASN A 127 1.70 -21.31 -6.21
N CYS A 128 0.87 -20.59 -6.96
CA CYS A 128 1.03 -19.16 -7.26
C CYS A 128 -0.27 -18.41 -7.00
N TRP A 129 -0.67 -18.30 -5.74
CA TRP A 129 -1.91 -17.61 -5.39
C TRP A 129 -1.82 -16.09 -5.65
N PRO A 130 -2.88 -15.43 -6.16
CA PRO A 130 -2.80 -14.02 -6.53
C PRO A 130 -2.61 -13.10 -5.32
N ARG A 131 -1.88 -12.01 -5.55
CA ARG A 131 -1.52 -11.05 -4.51
C ARG A 131 -1.67 -9.62 -5.02
N LEU A 132 -2.13 -8.74 -4.14
CA LEU A 132 -2.15 -7.30 -4.39
C LEU A 132 -0.89 -6.66 -3.81
N GLU A 133 -0.25 -5.81 -4.59
CA GLU A 133 0.90 -5.03 -4.19
C GLU A 133 0.59 -3.55 -4.29
N PHE A 134 1.05 -2.79 -3.31
CA PHE A 134 0.77 -1.38 -3.15
C PHE A 134 2.07 -0.61 -2.97
N GLN A 135 2.11 0.60 -3.50
CA GLN A 135 3.17 1.58 -3.28
C GLN A 135 2.54 2.91 -2.92
N VAL A 136 2.86 3.43 -1.74
CA VAL A 136 2.37 4.72 -1.28
C VAL A 136 3.45 5.76 -1.49
N TRP A 137 3.07 6.87 -2.09
CA TRP A 137 3.96 7.96 -2.46
C TRP A 137 3.43 9.27 -1.88
N SER A 138 4.36 10.15 -1.50
CA SER A 138 4.05 11.53 -1.18
C SER A 138 4.53 12.45 -2.29
N LEU A 139 3.73 13.45 -2.61
CA LEU A 139 4.03 14.53 -3.54
C LEU A 139 4.10 15.83 -2.73
N ASN A 140 5.26 16.49 -2.78
CA ASN A 140 5.42 17.78 -2.13
C ASN A 140 4.97 18.94 -3.04
N ARG A 141 4.94 20.16 -2.50
CA ARG A 141 4.61 21.40 -3.23
C ARG A 141 5.48 21.65 -4.48
N TYR A 142 6.67 21.06 -4.56
CA TYR A 142 7.56 21.15 -5.71
C TYR A 142 7.34 20.03 -6.72
N GLN A 143 6.21 19.31 -6.62
CA GLN A 143 5.87 18.17 -7.47
C GLN A 143 6.92 17.04 -7.43
N ARG A 144 7.69 16.95 -6.34
CA ARG A 144 8.64 15.85 -6.14
C ARG A 144 7.95 14.70 -5.43
N GLU A 145 8.00 13.55 -6.09
CA GLU A 145 7.51 12.27 -5.56
C GLU A 145 8.57 11.63 -4.65
N ALA A 146 8.14 11.08 -3.51
CA ALA A 146 8.96 10.27 -2.63
C ALA A 146 8.17 9.03 -2.19
N LEU A 147 8.79 7.85 -2.32
CA LEU A 147 8.21 6.59 -1.87
C LEU A 147 8.14 6.59 -0.33
N ARG A 148 6.97 6.30 0.21
CA ARG A 148 6.72 6.22 1.66
C ARG A 148 6.70 4.79 2.17
N GLY A 149 6.30 3.85 1.32
CA GLY A 149 6.35 2.44 1.65
C GLY A 149 5.67 1.59 0.60
N THR A 150 5.91 0.30 0.68
CA THR A 150 5.28 -0.74 -0.11
C THR A 150 4.52 -1.68 0.82
N ALA A 151 3.47 -2.30 0.31
CA ALA A 151 2.69 -3.30 1.02
C ALA A 151 2.30 -4.42 0.06
N SER A 152 2.10 -5.61 0.59
CA SER A 152 1.81 -6.81 -0.20
C SER A 152 0.85 -7.71 0.57
N VAL A 153 -0.24 -8.14 -0.06
CA VAL A 153 -1.30 -8.94 0.59
C VAL A 153 -1.88 -9.98 -0.35
N GLN A 154 -1.73 -11.25 0.02
CA GLN A 154 -2.34 -12.35 -0.74
C GLN A 154 -3.87 -12.28 -0.62
N LEU A 155 -4.57 -12.59 -1.71
CA LEU A 155 -6.02 -12.65 -1.66
C LEU A 155 -6.47 -13.77 -0.72
N PRO A 156 -7.46 -13.56 0.17
CA PRO A 156 -8.07 -14.64 0.92
C PRO A 156 -8.66 -15.71 -0.01
N MET A 157 -8.53 -16.98 0.37
CA MET A 157 -9.11 -18.10 -0.40
C MET A 157 -10.60 -18.31 -0.13
N ALA A 158 -11.05 -17.97 1.08
CA ALA A 158 -12.44 -18.16 1.49
C ALA A 158 -13.32 -17.01 0.99
N THR A 159 -14.55 -17.35 0.63
CA THR A 159 -15.56 -16.34 0.28
C THR A 159 -15.98 -15.61 1.54
N ASN A 160 -15.69 -14.31 1.64
CA ASN A 160 -16.13 -13.45 2.73
C ASN A 160 -15.86 -11.96 2.42
N GLU A 161 -16.34 -11.08 3.29
CA GLU A 161 -15.92 -9.69 3.39
C GLU A 161 -14.70 -9.56 4.30
N TYR A 162 -13.72 -8.78 3.86
CA TYR A 162 -12.46 -8.58 4.55
C TYR A 162 -12.18 -7.08 4.74
N VAL A 163 -11.79 -6.74 5.96
CA VAL A 163 -11.22 -5.42 6.32
C VAL A 163 -9.82 -5.67 6.85
N LEU A 164 -8.82 -5.23 6.09
CA LEU A 164 -7.41 -5.55 6.32
C LEU A 164 -6.60 -4.29 6.61
N ASP A 165 -5.74 -4.42 7.62
CA ASP A 165 -4.72 -3.45 7.98
C ASP A 165 -3.39 -4.03 7.48
N VAL A 166 -2.85 -3.49 6.40
CA VAL A 166 -1.62 -4.02 5.78
C VAL A 166 -0.46 -3.08 6.09
N PRO A 167 0.58 -3.54 6.80
CA PRO A 167 1.70 -2.69 7.16
C PRO A 167 2.46 -2.23 5.92
N LEU A 168 2.84 -0.95 5.92
CA LEU A 168 3.76 -0.40 4.94
C LEU A 168 5.19 -0.63 5.41
N VAL A 169 6.00 -1.14 4.50
CA VAL A 169 7.43 -1.33 4.70
C VAL A 169 8.21 -0.49 3.71
N LEU A 170 9.29 0.11 4.16
CA LEU A 170 10.24 0.80 3.30
C LEU A 170 11.60 0.11 3.45
N GLN A 171 12.13 -0.33 2.32
CA GLN A 171 13.47 -0.88 2.21
C GLN A 171 14.46 0.28 2.06
N GLU A 172 15.45 0.35 2.94
CA GLU A 172 16.43 1.44 2.96
C GLU A 172 17.86 0.89 2.91
N ASP A 173 18.70 1.47 2.06
CA ASP A 173 20.14 1.21 2.04
C ASP A 173 20.85 1.95 3.18
N GLN A 174 21.70 1.25 3.94
CA GLN A 174 22.52 1.80 5.04
C GLN A 174 23.75 2.59 4.56
N THR A 175 23.71 3.22 3.37
CA THR A 175 24.85 4.04 2.95
C THR A 175 24.93 5.29 3.83
N MET A 176 26.12 5.63 4.35
CA MET A 176 26.36 6.87 5.11
C MET A 176 25.84 8.09 4.34
N PHE A 177 25.99 8.08 3.02
CA PHE A 177 25.46 9.11 2.14
C PHE A 177 23.93 9.13 2.10
N GLY A 178 23.26 7.97 2.06
CA GLY A 178 21.81 7.86 2.14
C GLY A 178 21.23 8.35 3.47
N SER A 179 21.91 8.06 4.59
CA SER A 179 21.55 8.56 5.92
C SER A 179 21.69 10.08 6.03
N VAL A 180 22.79 10.65 5.51
CA VAL A 180 22.96 12.11 5.48
C VAL A 180 21.95 12.75 4.52
N ALA A 181 21.81 12.26 3.29
CA ALA A 181 20.87 12.79 2.31
C ALA A 181 19.44 12.88 2.86
N ARG A 182 19.01 11.89 3.65
CA ARG A 182 17.72 11.92 4.36
C ARG A 182 17.65 12.99 5.43
N ALA A 183 18.68 13.13 6.26
CA ALA A 183 18.74 14.13 7.32
C ALA A 183 18.65 15.57 6.78
N ILE A 184 19.16 15.82 5.58
CA ILE A 184 19.14 17.15 4.93
C ILE A 184 18.07 17.28 3.83
N GLY A 185 17.16 16.31 3.69
CA GLY A 185 16.07 16.36 2.71
C GLY A 185 16.52 16.34 1.24
N PHE A 186 17.72 15.85 0.96
CA PHE A 186 18.24 15.65 -0.39
C PHE A 186 17.64 14.37 -0.98
N PRO A 187 17.04 14.43 -2.19
CA PRO A 187 16.49 13.26 -2.84
C PRO A 187 17.63 12.36 -3.33
N PHE A 188 17.76 11.18 -2.73
CA PHE A 188 18.60 10.11 -3.25
C PHE A 188 17.70 9.12 -4.01
N GLN A 189 17.80 9.11 -5.35
CA GLN A 189 17.20 8.06 -6.17
C GLN A 189 18.25 6.97 -6.39
N HIS A 190 18.04 5.80 -5.79
CA HIS A 190 18.87 4.64 -6.06
C HIS A 190 18.41 3.98 -7.37
N ASN A 191 19.27 3.98 -8.38
CA ASN A 191 19.10 3.13 -9.56
C ASN A 191 19.70 1.76 -9.24
N SER A 192 18.87 0.77 -8.93
CA SER A 192 19.33 -0.61 -8.79
C SER A 192 19.57 -1.25 -10.17
N SER A 193 20.53 -0.75 -10.92
CA SER A 193 21.10 -1.52 -12.03
C SER A 193 22.14 -2.47 -11.45
N LYS A 194 21.75 -3.73 -11.21
CA LYS A 194 22.70 -4.79 -10.82
C LYS A 194 23.81 -4.89 -11.88
N LEU A 195 25.03 -4.55 -11.50
CA LEU A 195 26.23 -5.08 -12.13
C LEU A 195 27.35 -5.20 -11.09
N GLY A 196 27.59 -6.45 -10.67
CA GLY A 196 28.87 -6.95 -10.17
C GLY A 196 29.47 -6.27 -8.94
N GLY A 197 29.28 -6.85 -7.76
CA GLY A 197 30.05 -6.53 -6.57
C GLY A 197 29.50 -7.24 -5.35
N GLU A 198 30.29 -8.14 -4.78
CA GLU A 198 30.01 -8.95 -3.59
C GLU A 198 30.07 -8.11 -2.32
N ASP A 199 29.24 -7.06 -2.23
CA ASP A 199 29.01 -6.32 -1.00
C ASP A 199 27.57 -6.59 -0.55
N THR A 200 27.44 -7.50 0.41
CA THR A 200 26.20 -7.78 1.12
C THR A 200 25.90 -6.59 2.03
N TYR A 201 25.29 -5.55 1.48
CA TYR A 201 24.76 -4.45 2.29
C TYR A 201 23.58 -4.97 3.11
N ASP A 202 23.60 -4.72 4.43
CA ASP A 202 22.51 -5.07 5.33
C ASP A 202 21.29 -4.20 5.02
N GLU A 203 20.32 -4.80 4.35
CA GLU A 203 19.06 -4.19 3.98
C GLU A 203 18.17 -4.03 5.22
N VAL A 204 17.85 -2.79 5.60
CA VAL A 204 16.99 -2.54 6.76
C VAL A 204 15.56 -2.28 6.31
N ILE A 205 14.64 -3.14 6.78
CA ILE A 205 13.19 -3.00 6.56
C ILE A 205 12.62 -2.15 7.69
N ARG A 206 12.06 -0.98 7.34
CA ARG A 206 11.39 -0.07 8.28
C ARG A 206 9.88 -0.11 8.09
N GLY A 207 9.11 -0.25 9.17
CA GLY A 207 7.67 -0.01 9.14
C GLY A 207 7.37 1.48 9.05
N THR A 208 6.65 1.92 8.02
CA THR A 208 6.40 3.36 7.73
C THR A 208 4.94 3.77 7.78
N GLY A 209 4.04 2.86 8.15
CA GLY A 209 2.61 3.15 8.24
C GLY A 209 1.76 1.91 7.99
N THR A 210 0.49 2.12 7.67
CA THR A 210 -0.47 1.06 7.38
C THR A 210 -1.44 1.51 6.30
N ILE A 211 -1.70 0.66 5.30
CA ILE A 211 -2.80 0.84 4.35
C ILE A 211 -4.01 0.05 4.83
N TYR A 212 -5.20 0.57 4.52
CA TYR A 212 -6.45 -0.07 4.89
C TYR A 212 -7.21 -0.47 3.63
N LEU A 213 -7.60 -1.73 3.58
CA LEU A 213 -8.31 -2.33 2.45
C LEU A 213 -9.65 -2.87 2.94
N ARG A 214 -10.69 -2.69 2.12
CA ARG A 214 -11.97 -3.36 2.31
C ARG A 214 -12.37 -4.04 1.02
N PHE A 215 -12.53 -5.36 1.01
CA PHE A 215 -13.01 -6.06 -0.17
C PHE A 215 -13.76 -7.35 0.18
N ALA A 216 -14.70 -7.71 -0.67
CA ALA A 216 -15.33 -9.02 -0.69
C ALA A 216 -14.59 -9.93 -1.67
N VAL A 217 -14.35 -11.17 -1.26
CA VAL A 217 -13.89 -12.24 -2.14
C VAL A 217 -15.06 -13.18 -2.37
N LEU A 218 -15.35 -13.48 -3.63
CA LEU A 218 -16.34 -14.45 -4.07
C LEU A 218 -15.62 -15.55 -4.85
N SER A 219 -15.57 -16.75 -4.30
CA SER A 219 -14.96 -17.90 -4.95
C SER A 219 -15.99 -18.86 -5.50
N ARG A 220 -15.76 -19.34 -6.73
CA ARG A 220 -16.60 -20.33 -7.41
C ARG A 220 -15.74 -21.52 -7.80
N GLY A 221 -16.14 -22.73 -7.38
CA GLY A 221 -15.50 -23.97 -7.81
C GLY A 221 -14.15 -24.30 -7.16
N LEU A 222 -13.70 -23.55 -6.14
CA LEU A 222 -12.49 -23.88 -5.36
C LEU A 222 -12.69 -25.06 -4.39
N ASN A 223 -13.90 -25.25 -3.86
CA ASN A 223 -14.21 -26.28 -2.85
C ASN A 223 -14.49 -27.67 -3.46
N ALA A 224 -14.42 -27.81 -4.79
CA ALA A 224 -14.82 -29.05 -5.49
C ALA A 224 -13.69 -30.09 -5.62
N VAL A 225 -12.52 -29.86 -4.99
CA VAL A 225 -11.34 -30.75 -5.08
C VAL A 225 -11.11 -31.56 -3.78
N SER A 226 -12.07 -31.52 -2.84
CA SER A 226 -12.07 -32.37 -1.65
C SER A 226 -13.24 -33.35 -1.68
N SER A 227 -13.21 -34.31 -2.61
CA SER A 227 -14.01 -35.54 -2.56
C SER A 227 -13.41 -36.61 -3.43
#